data_AF-A2DGI0-F1
#
_entry.id   AF-A2DGI0-F1
#
_cell.length_a   1.000
_cell.length_b   1.000
_cell.length_c   1.000
_cell.angle_alpha   90.00
_cell.angle_beta   90.00
_cell.angle_gamma   90.00
#
_symmetry.space_group_name_H-M   'P 1'
#
loop_
_entity.id
_entity.type
_entity.pdbx_description
1 polymer ?
#
loop_
_entity_poly.entity_id
_entity_poly.type
_entity_poly.pdbx_seq_one_letter_code
_entity_poly.pdbx_strand_id
1 'polypeptide(L)'
;MFKSEQLINENECDYSNLKPIEVFKYPTLAAKIILDVNSSNISQSSSQINDLIKNNRITIQMALYLIDKFSKVRPKEIESFSKLYQNILIEFSCITKPKNEKLAAMLHNKRFKLENYNLYSTNSPLFYIAFDKVDDLKSKFPKFNVYRKIDEITPLDWAIKYGSELCFNYLKNMGALYTNNSEEYAVQGGNKNIFMQMIEDGKSFDKMINIALEYHNNEIAEYLKSNCGQTFDSIAESMYFGNYDVASYLLSHSANVNKIYILFLFILCVVF
;
A
#
# COMPACT_ATOMS: atom_id res chain seq x y z
N MET A 1 -15.38 -32.52 36.08
CA MET A 1 -14.17 -31.70 36.20
C MET A 1 -13.45 -31.79 34.87
N PHE A 2 -13.77 -30.90 33.93
CA PHE A 2 -13.19 -30.91 32.59
C PHE A 2 -11.79 -30.30 32.66
N LYS A 3 -10.78 -31.07 32.22
CA LYS A 3 -9.42 -30.59 31.99
C LYS A 3 -9.49 -29.49 30.93
N SER A 4 -9.06 -28.28 31.29
CA SER A 4 -8.76 -27.23 30.33
C SER A 4 -7.59 -27.70 29.48
N GLU A 5 -7.84 -28.01 28.21
CA GLU A 5 -6.79 -28.05 27.19
C GLU A 5 -6.17 -26.66 27.13
N GLN A 6 -4.87 -26.58 27.44
CA GLN A 6 -4.07 -25.39 27.22
C GLN A 6 -4.10 -25.08 25.73
N LEU A 7 -4.72 -23.96 25.37
CA LEU A 7 -4.51 -23.31 24.09
C LEU A 7 -3.01 -23.18 23.88
N ILE A 8 -2.52 -23.86 22.83
CA ILE A 8 -1.17 -23.70 22.33
C ILE A 8 -1.00 -22.20 22.07
N ASN A 9 0.01 -21.59 22.68
CA ASN A 9 0.46 -20.24 22.32
C ASN A 9 0.79 -20.26 20.83
N GLU A 10 -0.16 -19.85 19.99
CA GLU A 10 0.12 -19.50 18.61
C GLU A 10 1.09 -18.31 18.68
N ASN A 11 2.36 -18.61 18.41
CA ASN A 11 3.48 -17.68 18.43
C ASN A 11 3.09 -16.30 17.86
N GLU A 12 3.51 -15.24 18.55
CA GLU A 12 3.61 -13.88 18.01
C GLU A 12 4.29 -13.94 16.64
N CYS A 13 3.49 -13.90 15.58
CA CYS A 13 4.00 -13.83 14.22
C CYS A 13 4.20 -12.36 13.90
N ASP A 14 5.44 -11.92 14.02
CA ASP A 14 5.90 -10.62 13.57
C ASP A 14 5.95 -10.61 12.03
N TYR A 15 4.98 -9.93 11.41
CA TYR A 15 4.88 -9.81 9.95
C TYR A 15 6.08 -9.08 9.33
N SER A 16 6.79 -8.24 10.09
CA SER A 16 7.93 -7.47 9.60
C SER A 16 9.19 -8.33 9.40
N ASN A 17 9.30 -9.45 10.14
CA ASN A 17 10.49 -10.30 10.18
C ASN A 17 10.33 -11.67 9.53
N LEU A 18 9.28 -11.85 8.72
CA LEU A 18 9.01 -13.10 8.03
C LEU A 18 10.10 -13.45 6.99
N LYS A 19 10.65 -14.67 7.11
CA LYS A 19 11.54 -15.25 6.11
C LYS A 19 10.72 -16.05 5.09
N PRO A 20 10.73 -15.67 3.80
CA PRO A 20 10.00 -16.42 2.79
C PRO A 20 10.67 -17.78 2.53
N ILE A 21 9.86 -18.80 2.22
CA ILE A 21 10.33 -20.06 1.65
C ILE A 21 10.98 -19.80 0.28
N GLU A 22 11.81 -20.74 -0.20
CA GLU A 22 12.67 -20.49 -1.37
C GLU A 22 11.89 -20.02 -2.61
N VAL A 23 10.67 -20.54 -2.85
CA VAL A 23 9.83 -20.14 -4.00
C VAL A 23 9.39 -18.68 -3.95
N PHE A 24 9.27 -18.09 -2.75
CA PHE A 24 8.87 -16.68 -2.57
C PHE A 24 10.03 -15.73 -2.30
N LYS A 25 11.26 -16.24 -2.23
CA LYS A 25 12.44 -15.41 -1.93
C LYS A 25 12.60 -14.25 -2.91
N TYR A 26 12.59 -14.53 -4.21
CA TYR A 26 12.71 -13.50 -5.25
C TYR A 26 11.42 -12.68 -5.45
N PRO A 27 10.21 -13.28 -5.45
CA PRO A 27 8.95 -12.55 -5.34
C PRO A 27 8.91 -11.49 -4.23
N THR A 28 9.30 -11.88 -3.02
CA THR A 28 9.32 -10.99 -1.85
C THR A 28 10.34 -9.87 -2.03
N LEU A 29 11.54 -10.20 -2.53
CA LEU A 29 12.58 -9.21 -2.79
C LEU A 29 12.12 -8.17 -3.84
N ALA A 30 11.53 -8.64 -4.94
CA ALA A 30 10.99 -7.77 -5.98
C ALA A 30 9.87 -6.88 -5.44
N ALA A 31 8.94 -7.44 -4.66
CA ALA A 31 7.86 -6.69 -4.04
C ALA A 31 8.41 -5.57 -3.14
N LYS A 32 9.39 -5.86 -2.27
CA LYS A 32 10.01 -4.85 -1.41
C LYS A 32 10.70 -3.73 -2.22
N ILE A 33 11.52 -4.10 -3.21
CA ILE A 33 12.20 -3.13 -4.08
C ILE A 33 11.20 -2.21 -4.80
N ILE A 34 10.13 -2.78 -5.37
CA ILE A 34 9.12 -2.01 -6.11
C ILE A 34 8.30 -1.16 -5.14
N LEU A 35 7.88 -1.72 -4.00
CA LEU A 35 7.10 -1.00 -3.00
C LEU A 35 7.84 0.24 -2.50
N ASP A 36 9.17 0.16 -2.34
CA ASP A 36 10.02 1.26 -1.84
C ASP A 36 10.39 2.31 -2.91
N VAL A 37 9.95 2.14 -4.15
CA VAL A 37 10.26 3.07 -5.24
C VAL A 37 9.80 4.49 -4.91
N ASN A 38 10.69 5.44 -5.15
CA ASN A 38 10.44 6.88 -5.07
C ASN A 38 11.43 7.64 -5.98
N SER A 39 11.32 8.96 -6.00
CA SER A 39 12.14 9.82 -6.86
C SER A 39 13.65 9.71 -6.61
N SER A 40 14.06 9.36 -5.38
CA SER A 40 15.48 9.29 -5.00
C SER A 40 16.16 7.97 -5.37
N ASN A 41 15.43 6.86 -5.40
CA ASN A 41 16.00 5.51 -5.60
C ASN A 41 15.61 4.85 -6.93
N ILE A 42 14.77 5.50 -7.75
CA ILE A 42 14.21 4.93 -8.99
C ILE A 42 15.25 4.28 -9.91
N SER A 43 16.43 4.88 -10.08
CA SER A 43 17.49 4.33 -10.92
C SER A 43 18.07 3.03 -10.36
N GLN A 44 18.32 2.98 -9.05
CA GLN A 44 18.80 1.79 -8.35
C GLN A 44 17.74 0.69 -8.39
N SER A 45 16.49 1.01 -8.04
CA SER A 45 15.38 0.04 -8.08
C SER A 45 15.17 -0.51 -9.49
N SER A 46 15.28 0.35 -10.53
CA SER A 46 15.21 -0.10 -11.93
C SER A 46 16.30 -1.12 -12.26
N SER A 47 17.56 -0.85 -11.88
CA SER A 47 18.67 -1.78 -12.10
C SER A 47 18.42 -3.12 -11.40
N GLN A 48 18.05 -3.10 -10.13
CA GLN A 48 17.83 -4.32 -9.34
C GLN A 48 16.68 -5.16 -9.90
N ILE A 49 15.57 -4.54 -10.32
CA ILE A 49 14.46 -5.26 -10.94
C ILE A 49 14.85 -5.84 -12.30
N ASN A 50 15.58 -5.07 -13.12
CA ASN A 50 16.09 -5.56 -14.40
C ASN A 50 17.02 -6.77 -14.22
N ASP A 51 17.88 -6.75 -13.20
CA ASP A 51 18.77 -7.86 -12.89
C ASP A 51 17.98 -9.10 -12.44
N LEU A 52 16.93 -8.94 -11.64
CA LEU A 52 16.05 -10.06 -11.25
C LEU A 52 15.36 -10.68 -12.48
N ILE A 53 14.91 -9.86 -13.43
CA ILE A 53 14.26 -10.34 -14.66
C ILE A 53 15.29 -11.05 -15.57
N LYS A 54 16.45 -10.42 -15.83
CA LYS A 54 17.50 -10.98 -16.72
C LYS A 54 18.03 -12.33 -16.24
N ASN A 55 18.08 -12.52 -14.92
CA ASN A 55 18.50 -13.78 -14.30
C ASN A 55 17.35 -14.77 -14.10
N ASN A 56 16.18 -14.55 -14.71
CA ASN A 56 14.98 -15.39 -14.61
C ASN A 56 14.55 -15.65 -13.15
N ARG A 57 14.82 -14.71 -12.24
CA ARG A 57 14.43 -14.80 -10.83
C ARG A 57 12.98 -14.35 -10.61
N ILE A 58 12.47 -13.49 -11.49
CA ILE A 58 11.06 -13.10 -11.63
C ILE A 58 10.72 -12.93 -13.11
N THR A 59 9.43 -12.97 -13.45
CA THR A 59 8.97 -12.68 -14.81
C THR A 59 8.75 -11.18 -15.03
N ILE A 60 8.76 -10.73 -16.29
CA ILE A 60 8.41 -9.35 -16.66
C ILE A 60 6.98 -9.03 -16.21
N GLN A 61 6.04 -9.95 -16.46
CA GLN A 61 4.63 -9.80 -16.14
C GLN A 61 4.42 -9.59 -14.64
N MET A 62 5.17 -10.31 -13.81
CA MET A 62 5.12 -10.16 -12.36
C MET A 62 5.61 -8.78 -11.91
N ALA A 63 6.75 -8.32 -12.45
CA ALA A 63 7.25 -6.98 -12.12
C ALA A 63 6.26 -5.89 -12.53
N LEU A 64 5.72 -5.94 -13.75
CA LEU A 64 4.71 -4.98 -14.24
C LEU A 64 3.42 -5.04 -13.41
N TYR A 65 2.99 -6.24 -13.01
CA TYR A 65 1.83 -6.44 -12.13
C TYR A 65 2.03 -5.78 -10.76
N LEU A 66 3.19 -5.98 -10.13
CA LEU A 66 3.50 -5.38 -8.83
C LEU A 66 3.55 -3.85 -8.93
N ILE A 67 4.13 -3.30 -10.00
CA ILE A 67 4.13 -1.84 -10.24
C ILE A 67 2.70 -1.32 -10.39
N ASP A 68 1.86 -2.01 -11.16
CA ASP A 68 0.44 -1.64 -11.34
C ASP A 68 -0.32 -1.66 -10.01
N LYS A 69 -0.03 -2.64 -9.15
CA LYS A 69 -0.65 -2.75 -7.82
C LYS A 69 -0.17 -1.68 -6.85
N PHE A 70 1.14 -1.54 -6.65
CA PHE A 70 1.68 -0.60 -5.68
C PHE A 70 1.47 0.86 -6.08
N SER A 71 1.35 1.15 -7.38
CA SER A 71 0.96 2.48 -7.82
C SER A 71 -0.47 2.88 -7.43
N LYS A 72 -1.35 1.93 -7.08
CA LYS A 72 -2.67 2.23 -6.48
C LYS A 72 -2.56 2.53 -4.99
N VAL A 73 -1.74 1.75 -4.29
CA VAL A 73 -1.51 1.86 -2.84
C VAL A 73 -0.74 3.13 -2.49
N ARG A 74 0.28 3.47 -3.30
CA ARG A 74 1.18 4.62 -3.08
C ARG A 74 1.01 5.65 -4.20
N PRO A 75 -0.16 6.32 -4.28
CA PRO A 75 -0.45 7.23 -5.38
C PRO A 75 0.52 8.43 -5.43
N LYS A 76 1.11 8.86 -4.31
CA LYS A 76 2.10 9.96 -4.26
C LYS A 76 3.34 9.68 -5.12
N GLU A 77 3.69 8.40 -5.32
CA GLU A 77 4.86 7.97 -6.10
C GLU A 77 4.50 7.54 -7.53
N ILE A 78 3.30 7.87 -8.02
CA ILE A 78 2.80 7.44 -9.34
C ILE A 78 3.75 7.78 -10.49
N GLU A 79 4.46 8.91 -10.41
CA GLU A 79 5.45 9.33 -11.40
C GLU A 79 6.63 8.36 -11.41
N SER A 80 7.19 8.06 -10.22
CA SER A 80 8.29 7.12 -10.02
C SER A 80 7.91 5.73 -10.54
N PHE A 81 6.70 5.25 -10.24
CA PHE A 81 6.17 4.00 -10.80
C PHE A 81 6.03 4.04 -12.32
N SER A 82 5.56 5.15 -12.90
CA SER A 82 5.45 5.29 -14.36
C SER A 82 6.81 5.23 -15.06
N LYS A 83 7.86 5.74 -14.41
CA LYS A 83 9.24 5.68 -14.91
C LYS A 83 9.78 4.27 -14.82
N LEU A 84 9.60 3.58 -13.68
CA LEU A 84 10.00 2.18 -13.53
C LEU A 84 9.30 1.29 -14.57
N TYR A 85 7.98 1.43 -14.71
CA TYR A 85 7.18 0.69 -15.68
C TYR A 85 7.72 0.90 -17.10
N GLN A 86 7.95 2.15 -17.50
CA GLN A 86 8.48 2.47 -18.83
C GLN A 86 9.89 1.89 -19.05
N ASN A 87 10.77 1.96 -18.06
CA ASN A 87 12.13 1.41 -18.15
C ASN A 87 12.08 -0.09 -18.46
N ILE A 88 11.21 -0.83 -17.79
CA ILE A 88 11.02 -2.27 -18.03
C ILE A 88 10.44 -2.52 -19.44
N LEU A 89 9.44 -1.74 -19.88
CA LEU A 89 8.89 -1.88 -21.23
C LEU A 89 9.95 -1.71 -22.32
N ILE A 90 10.82 -0.71 -22.17
CA ILE A 90 11.89 -0.40 -23.13
C ILE A 90 12.97 -1.48 -23.09
N GLU A 91 13.51 -1.79 -21.90
CA GLU A 91 14.61 -2.76 -21.73
C GLU A 91 14.27 -4.13 -22.30
N PHE A 92 13.03 -4.59 -22.10
CA PHE A 92 12.59 -5.93 -22.51
C PHE A 92 11.70 -5.91 -23.77
N SER A 93 11.59 -4.76 -24.45
CA SER A 93 10.83 -4.62 -25.70
C SER A 93 9.40 -5.19 -25.63
N CYS A 94 8.69 -4.95 -24.52
CA CYS A 94 7.34 -5.49 -24.30
C CYS A 94 6.26 -4.41 -24.37
N ILE A 95 5.04 -4.81 -24.77
CA ILE A 95 3.89 -3.91 -24.93
C ILE A 95 2.77 -4.42 -24.03
N THR A 96 2.66 -3.85 -22.82
CA THR A 96 1.60 -4.18 -21.87
C THR A 96 1.05 -2.91 -21.24
N LYS A 97 -0.28 -2.77 -21.24
CA LYS A 97 -0.97 -1.64 -20.63
C LYS A 97 -1.27 -1.92 -19.15
N PRO A 98 -0.97 -0.99 -18.21
CA PRO A 98 -1.36 -1.14 -16.81
C PRO A 98 -2.88 -1.08 -16.64
N LYS A 99 -3.40 -1.72 -15.58
CA LYS A 99 -4.83 -1.69 -15.22
C LYS A 99 -5.17 -0.48 -14.32
N ASN A 100 -4.19 0.09 -13.62
CA ASN A 100 -4.33 1.35 -12.91
C ASN A 100 -4.47 2.49 -13.91
N GLU A 101 -5.66 3.09 -13.97
CA GLU A 101 -5.97 4.18 -14.91
C GLU A 101 -5.04 5.39 -14.75
N LYS A 102 -4.65 5.73 -13.52
CA LYS A 102 -3.71 6.84 -13.26
C LYS A 102 -2.33 6.54 -13.83
N LEU A 103 -1.84 5.31 -13.63
CA LEU A 103 -0.57 4.86 -14.20
C LEU A 103 -0.64 4.81 -15.73
N ALA A 104 -1.74 4.30 -16.29
CA ALA A 104 -1.98 4.27 -17.73
C ALA A 104 -1.98 5.69 -18.33
N ALA A 105 -2.70 6.62 -17.72
CA ALA A 105 -2.74 8.02 -18.15
C ALA A 105 -1.33 8.64 -18.15
N MET A 106 -0.53 8.40 -17.10
CA MET A 106 0.86 8.88 -17.03
C MET A 106 1.74 8.34 -18.15
N LEU A 107 1.56 7.07 -18.54
CA LEU A 107 2.33 6.47 -19.63
C LEU A 107 1.91 7.00 -21.01
N HIS A 108 0.61 7.22 -21.25
CA HIS A 108 0.09 7.72 -22.52
C HIS A 108 0.35 9.22 -22.73
N ASN A 109 0.39 10.01 -21.66
CA ASN A 109 0.54 11.46 -21.73
C ASN A 109 2.00 11.94 -21.94
N LYS A 110 2.99 11.04 -22.04
CA LYS A 110 4.41 11.39 -22.27
C LYS A 110 4.71 12.14 -23.59
N ARG A 111 3.73 12.32 -24.49
CA ARG A 111 3.83 13.22 -25.65
C ARG A 111 3.52 14.69 -25.34
N PHE A 112 2.96 15.00 -24.17
CA PHE A 112 2.77 16.37 -23.69
C PHE A 112 3.76 16.65 -22.56
N LYS A 113 4.45 17.79 -22.61
CA LYS A 113 5.44 18.20 -21.60
C LYS A 113 4.85 18.03 -20.20
N LEU A 114 5.49 17.19 -19.41
CA LEU A 114 5.10 16.70 -18.08
C LEU A 114 5.28 17.75 -16.97
N GLU A 115 5.04 19.02 -17.26
CA GLU A 115 5.08 20.05 -16.23
C GLU A 115 3.77 19.99 -15.44
N ASN A 116 3.83 19.39 -14.24
CA ASN A 116 2.82 19.41 -13.17
C ASN A 116 1.62 18.45 -13.26
N TYR A 117 1.82 17.16 -13.50
CA TYR A 117 0.86 16.16 -12.99
C TYR A 117 1.09 15.89 -11.50
N ASN A 118 1.04 16.94 -10.68
CA ASN A 118 0.75 16.72 -9.27
C ASN A 118 -0.64 16.06 -9.22
N LEU A 119 -0.81 14.98 -8.44
CA LEU A 119 -2.12 14.33 -8.26
C LEU A 119 -3.23 15.33 -7.92
N TYR A 120 -2.82 16.44 -7.30
CA TYR A 120 -3.65 17.56 -6.92
C TYR A 120 -3.05 18.86 -7.44
N SER A 121 -3.91 19.75 -7.93
CA SER A 121 -3.51 21.11 -8.27
C SER A 121 -2.83 21.76 -7.06
N THR A 122 -1.69 22.43 -7.28
CA THR A 122 -0.99 23.19 -6.22
C THR A 122 -1.83 24.35 -5.68
N ASN A 123 -2.92 24.72 -6.35
CA ASN A 123 -3.89 25.70 -5.88
C ASN A 123 -5.05 25.06 -5.10
N SER A 124 -5.01 23.75 -4.83
CA SER A 124 -6.01 23.03 -4.04
C SER A 124 -5.51 22.80 -2.60
N PRO A 125 -6.36 22.97 -1.57
CA PRO A 125 -6.05 22.57 -0.20
C PRO A 125 -5.60 21.11 -0.09
N LEU A 126 -6.15 20.23 -0.93
CA LEU A 126 -5.85 18.80 -0.94
C LEU A 126 -4.37 18.50 -1.27
N PHE A 127 -3.72 19.34 -2.09
CA PHE A 127 -2.28 19.22 -2.31
C PHE A 127 -1.52 19.37 -0.99
N TYR A 128 -1.80 20.43 -0.24
CA TYR A 128 -1.10 20.69 1.02
C TYR A 128 -1.40 19.64 2.08
N ILE A 129 -2.65 19.16 2.15
CA ILE A 129 -3.03 18.06 3.04
C ILE A 129 -2.28 16.78 2.66
N ALA A 130 -2.30 16.36 1.39
CA ALA A 130 -1.66 15.12 0.96
C ALA A 130 -0.14 15.10 1.18
N PHE A 131 0.52 16.26 1.14
CA PHE A 131 1.97 16.40 1.37
C PHE A 131 2.33 16.88 2.78
N ASP A 132 1.35 16.89 3.70
CA ASP A 132 1.48 17.30 5.09
C ASP A 132 2.09 18.71 5.32
N LYS A 133 1.80 19.65 4.41
CA LYS A 133 2.31 21.02 4.42
C LYS A 133 1.37 21.96 5.16
N VAL A 134 1.24 21.76 6.47
CA VAL A 134 0.25 22.46 7.30
C VAL A 134 0.41 23.99 7.31
N ASP A 135 1.64 24.50 7.27
CA ASP A 135 1.88 25.95 7.33
C ASP A 135 1.54 26.65 6.01
N ASP A 136 1.84 26.00 4.87
CA ASP A 136 1.41 26.46 3.55
C ASP A 136 -0.12 26.41 3.41
N LEU A 137 -0.77 25.38 3.95
CA LEU A 137 -2.23 25.27 3.99
C LEU A 137 -2.84 26.46 4.73
N LYS A 138 -2.34 26.77 5.94
CA LYS A 138 -2.79 27.91 6.75
C LYS A 138 -2.59 29.25 6.03
N SER A 139 -1.40 29.43 5.44
CA SER A 139 -1.01 30.67 4.78
C SER A 139 -1.86 30.94 3.52
N LYS A 140 -2.07 29.91 2.69
CA LYS A 140 -2.82 30.06 1.42
C LYS A 140 -4.33 30.01 1.58
N PHE A 141 -4.83 29.36 2.63
CA PHE A 141 -6.26 29.20 2.89
C PHE A 141 -6.62 29.65 4.32
N PRO A 142 -6.49 30.94 4.68
CA PRO A 142 -6.72 31.42 6.04
C PRO A 142 -8.18 31.28 6.52
N LYS A 143 -9.13 31.11 5.59
CA LYS A 143 -10.55 30.86 5.87
C LYS A 143 -10.97 29.45 5.43
N PHE A 144 -10.09 28.48 5.64
CA PHE A 144 -10.33 27.09 5.25
C PHE A 144 -11.53 26.49 6.01
N ASN A 145 -12.51 25.98 5.27
CA ASN A 145 -13.67 25.31 5.86
C ASN A 145 -13.39 23.82 6.01
N VAL A 146 -13.18 23.37 7.25
CA VAL A 146 -12.84 21.98 7.59
C VAL A 146 -13.97 20.97 7.35
N TYR A 147 -15.20 21.43 7.12
CA TYR A 147 -16.36 20.57 6.81
C TYR A 147 -16.64 20.48 5.31
N ARG A 148 -16.04 21.34 4.49
CA ARG A 148 -16.25 21.33 3.04
C ARG A 148 -15.52 20.13 2.44
N LYS A 149 -16.30 19.15 1.98
CA LYS A 149 -15.80 17.99 1.25
C LYS A 149 -15.07 18.41 -0.03
N ILE A 150 -13.96 17.73 -0.32
CA ILE A 150 -13.17 17.83 -1.55
C ILE A 150 -13.22 16.44 -2.17
N ASP A 151 -13.81 16.31 -3.36
CA ASP A 151 -14.08 15.02 -4.01
C ASP A 151 -14.81 14.04 -3.06
N GLU A 152 -15.89 14.53 -2.44
CA GLU A 152 -16.77 13.77 -1.52
C GLU A 152 -16.14 13.33 -0.18
N ILE A 153 -14.84 13.57 0.02
CA ILE A 153 -14.07 13.22 1.22
C ILE A 153 -13.80 14.49 2.06
N THR A 154 -13.86 14.38 3.38
CA THR A 154 -13.59 15.52 4.27
C THR A 154 -12.08 15.84 4.30
N PRO A 155 -11.69 17.09 4.58
CA PRO A 155 -10.28 17.44 4.79
C PRO A 155 -9.58 16.57 5.83
N LEU A 156 -10.26 16.25 6.94
CA LEU A 156 -9.71 15.39 7.99
C LEU A 156 -9.49 13.96 7.46
N ASP A 157 -10.47 13.39 6.77
CA ASP A 157 -10.32 12.06 6.15
C ASP A 157 -9.20 12.02 5.11
N TRP A 158 -8.98 13.10 4.36
CA TRP A 158 -7.83 13.22 3.47
C TRP A 158 -6.50 13.20 4.23
N ALA A 159 -6.41 13.91 5.36
CA ALA A 159 -5.22 13.88 6.20
C ALA A 159 -4.97 12.48 6.77
N ILE A 160 -6.01 11.81 7.25
CA ILE A 160 -5.97 10.43 7.76
C ILE A 160 -5.49 9.47 6.66
N LYS A 161 -6.15 9.49 5.51
CA LYS A 161 -5.85 8.62 4.36
C LYS A 161 -4.42 8.76 3.85
N TYR A 162 -3.86 9.96 3.95
CA TYR A 162 -2.50 10.23 3.49
C TYR A 162 -1.42 10.13 4.56
N GLY A 163 -1.80 9.80 5.79
CA GLY A 163 -0.88 9.73 6.91
C GLY A 163 -0.28 11.10 7.28
N SER A 164 -0.99 12.18 6.98
CA SER A 164 -0.52 13.57 7.12
C SER A 164 -0.79 14.08 8.53
N GLU A 165 0.13 13.77 9.43
CA GLU A 165 -0.02 13.96 10.88
C GLU A 165 -0.17 15.44 11.28
N LEU A 166 0.61 16.34 10.69
CA LEU A 166 0.54 17.77 11.02
C LEU A 166 -0.80 18.38 10.60
N CYS A 167 -1.26 18.04 9.39
CA CYS A 167 -2.57 18.43 8.89
C CYS A 167 -3.70 17.81 9.71
N PHE A 168 -3.58 16.53 10.07
CA PHE A 168 -4.54 15.83 10.92
C PHE A 168 -4.75 16.56 12.25
N ASN A 169 -3.65 16.85 12.97
CA ASN A 169 -3.68 17.55 14.25
C ASN A 169 -4.28 18.96 14.12
N TYR A 170 -3.89 19.70 13.08
CA TYR A 170 -4.46 21.02 12.81
C TYR A 170 -5.97 20.98 12.56
N LEU A 171 -6.44 20.06 11.71
CA LEU A 171 -7.85 19.95 11.35
C LEU A 171 -8.71 19.49 12.54
N LYS A 172 -8.21 18.55 13.36
CA LYS A 172 -8.83 18.15 14.63
C LYS A 172 -8.96 19.33 15.60
N ASN A 173 -7.91 20.13 15.75
CA ASN A 173 -7.94 21.33 16.60
C ASN A 173 -8.92 22.41 16.11
N MET A 174 -9.25 22.42 14.82
CA MET A 174 -10.31 23.26 14.25
C MET A 174 -11.73 22.68 14.44
N GLY A 175 -11.87 21.54 15.11
CA GLY A 175 -13.16 20.89 15.38
C GLY A 175 -13.63 19.94 14.27
N ALA A 176 -12.76 19.54 13.34
CA ALA A 176 -13.13 18.52 12.34
C ALA A 176 -13.48 17.19 13.03
N LEU A 177 -14.47 16.50 12.49
CA LEU A 177 -15.00 15.25 13.03
C LEU A 177 -14.66 14.07 12.14
N TYR A 178 -14.45 12.90 12.75
CA TYR A 178 -14.36 11.65 12.03
C TYR A 178 -15.66 11.34 11.28
N THR A 179 -15.53 10.70 10.13
CA THR A 179 -16.65 10.11 9.39
C THR A 179 -16.69 8.60 9.61
N ASN A 180 -17.63 7.92 8.96
CA ASN A 180 -17.74 6.46 9.01
C ASN A 180 -16.63 5.75 8.21
N ASN A 181 -15.84 6.50 7.42
CA ASN A 181 -14.76 5.95 6.60
C ASN A 181 -13.38 6.22 7.20
N SER A 182 -13.31 7.01 8.29
CA SER A 182 -12.03 7.45 8.85
C SER A 182 -11.16 6.26 9.30
N GLU A 183 -11.78 5.22 9.87
CA GLU A 183 -11.11 4.02 10.36
C GLU A 183 -10.43 3.26 9.22
N GLU A 184 -11.16 3.04 8.12
CA GLU A 184 -10.58 2.45 6.91
C GLU A 184 -9.42 3.30 6.38
N TYR A 185 -9.60 4.62 6.31
CA TYR A 185 -8.55 5.52 5.84
C TYR A 185 -7.31 5.53 6.73
N ALA A 186 -7.45 5.38 8.05
CA ALA A 186 -6.30 5.34 8.95
C ALA A 186 -5.48 4.07 8.72
N VAL A 187 -6.17 2.94 8.50
CA VAL A 187 -5.53 1.66 8.17
C VAL A 187 -4.85 1.72 6.81
N GLN A 188 -5.46 2.39 5.81
CA GLN A 188 -4.83 2.62 4.50
C GLN A 188 -3.62 3.55 4.59
N GLY A 189 -3.74 4.63 5.37
CA GLY A 189 -2.73 5.68 5.47
C GLY A 189 -1.45 5.24 6.19
N GLY A 190 -1.53 4.22 7.04
CA GLY A 190 -0.36 3.59 7.65
C GLY A 190 0.37 4.43 8.70
N ASN A 191 -0.09 5.65 8.98
CA ASN A 191 0.50 6.49 10.01
C ASN A 191 0.06 6.01 11.40
N LYS A 192 1.00 5.42 12.13
CA LYS A 192 0.79 4.84 13.46
C LYS A 192 0.29 5.86 14.48
N ASN A 193 0.76 7.10 14.43
CA ASN A 193 0.36 8.14 15.39
C ASN A 193 -1.11 8.52 15.19
N ILE A 194 -1.55 8.70 13.94
CA ILE A 194 -2.98 8.92 13.62
C ILE A 194 -3.81 7.71 14.04
N PHE A 195 -3.37 6.51 13.69
CA PHE A 195 -4.07 5.27 14.02
C PHE A 195 -4.27 5.10 15.54
N MET A 196 -3.21 5.26 16.34
CA MET A 196 -3.27 5.16 17.79
C MET A 196 -4.13 6.28 18.42
N GLN A 197 -4.01 7.51 17.93
CA GLN A 197 -4.85 8.61 18.40
C GLN A 197 -6.35 8.34 18.16
N MET A 198 -6.71 7.71 17.04
CA MET A 198 -8.10 7.34 16.76
C MET A 198 -8.62 6.26 17.71
N ILE A 199 -7.78 5.32 18.14
CA ILE A 199 -8.13 4.32 19.15
C ILE A 199 -8.37 5.02 20.51
N GLU A 200 -7.50 5.94 20.90
CA GLU A 200 -7.65 6.73 22.13
C GLU A 200 -8.94 7.58 22.11
N ASP A 201 -9.32 8.09 20.93
CA ASP A 201 -10.57 8.79 20.70
C ASP A 201 -11.81 7.86 20.67
N GLY A 202 -11.63 6.55 20.90
CA GLY A 202 -12.70 5.57 21.03
C GLY A 202 -13.18 4.94 19.71
N LYS A 203 -12.40 5.04 18.62
CA LYS A 203 -12.72 4.33 17.37
C LYS A 203 -12.38 2.85 17.45
N SER A 204 -13.23 2.01 16.85
CA SER A 204 -12.99 0.57 16.70
C SER A 204 -12.49 0.24 15.29
N PHE A 205 -11.56 -0.71 15.20
CA PHE A 205 -10.95 -1.15 13.94
C PHE A 205 -11.26 -2.61 13.63
N ASP A 206 -12.48 -3.06 13.95
CA ASP A 206 -12.92 -4.43 13.72
C ASP A 206 -12.86 -4.81 12.23
N LYS A 207 -12.32 -6.00 11.93
CA LYS A 207 -12.23 -6.60 10.58
C LYS A 207 -11.41 -5.79 9.57
N MET A 208 -10.36 -5.12 10.02
CA MET A 208 -9.51 -4.26 9.19
C MET A 208 -8.15 -4.87 8.81
N ILE A 209 -7.79 -6.05 9.32
CA ILE A 209 -6.47 -6.66 9.09
C ILE A 209 -6.16 -6.89 7.60
N ASN A 210 -7.16 -7.24 6.78
CA ASN A 210 -6.97 -7.42 5.34
C ASN A 210 -6.59 -6.10 4.66
N ILE A 211 -7.18 -4.98 5.08
CA ILE A 211 -6.88 -3.65 4.54
C ILE A 211 -5.45 -3.25 4.92
N ALA A 212 -5.04 -3.51 6.17
CA ALA A 212 -3.68 -3.24 6.61
C ALA A 212 -2.65 -3.99 5.76
N LEU A 213 -2.91 -5.26 5.46
CA LEU A 213 -2.04 -6.09 4.63
C LEU A 213 -2.09 -5.67 3.14
N GLU A 214 -3.26 -5.36 2.58
CA GLU A 214 -3.37 -4.84 1.20
C GLU A 214 -2.52 -3.58 1.00
N TYR A 215 -2.46 -2.71 2.01
CA TYR A 215 -1.71 -1.46 2.00
C TYR A 215 -0.27 -1.59 2.52
N HIS A 216 0.20 -2.81 2.81
CA HIS A 216 1.55 -3.10 3.32
C HIS A 216 1.87 -2.42 4.67
N ASN A 217 0.85 -2.12 5.47
CA ASN A 217 0.98 -1.51 6.78
C ASN A 217 1.13 -2.59 7.86
N ASN A 218 2.25 -3.32 7.81
CA ASN A 218 2.49 -4.51 8.64
C ASN A 218 2.42 -4.24 10.15
N GLU A 219 2.88 -3.08 10.62
CA GLU A 219 2.77 -2.71 12.05
C GLU A 219 1.32 -2.58 12.50
N ILE A 220 0.44 -2.04 11.65
CA ILE A 220 -0.99 -1.94 11.95
C ILE A 220 -1.62 -3.35 11.90
N ALA A 221 -1.25 -4.17 10.91
CA ALA A 221 -1.74 -5.55 10.83
C ALA A 221 -1.37 -6.36 12.07
N GLU A 222 -0.14 -6.22 12.56
CA GLU A 222 0.35 -6.83 13.79
C GLU A 222 -0.41 -6.31 15.02
N TYR A 223 -0.65 -5.00 15.11
CA TYR A 223 -1.48 -4.43 16.18
C TYR A 223 -2.88 -5.05 16.19
N LEU A 224 -3.55 -5.10 15.04
CA LEU A 224 -4.91 -5.65 14.89
C LEU A 224 -4.97 -7.14 15.25
N LYS A 225 -3.92 -7.90 14.92
CA LYS A 225 -3.81 -9.29 15.32
C LYS A 225 -3.67 -9.43 16.84
N SER A 226 -2.66 -8.78 17.42
CA SER A 226 -2.28 -8.98 18.83
C SER A 226 -3.27 -8.36 19.82
N ASN A 227 -3.90 -7.24 19.46
CA ASN A 227 -4.78 -6.49 20.37
C ASN A 227 -6.26 -6.69 20.08
N CYS A 228 -6.62 -6.99 18.83
CA CYS A 228 -8.02 -7.20 18.42
C CYS A 228 -8.35 -8.65 18.05
N GLY A 229 -7.38 -9.57 18.13
CA GLY A 229 -7.57 -10.99 17.82
C GLY A 229 -7.93 -11.25 16.36
N GLN A 230 -7.63 -10.32 15.45
CA GLN A 230 -7.99 -10.47 14.04
C GLN A 230 -7.03 -11.42 13.33
N THR A 231 -7.58 -12.32 12.51
CA THR A 231 -6.80 -13.22 11.66
C THR A 231 -6.97 -12.85 10.19
N PHE A 232 -5.92 -13.09 9.43
CA PHE A 232 -5.94 -12.98 7.98
C PHE A 232 -5.93 -14.38 7.38
N ASP A 233 -6.81 -14.64 6.42
CA ASP A 233 -7.20 -16.02 6.09
C ASP A 233 -6.90 -16.43 4.63
N SER A 234 -6.16 -15.64 3.84
CA SER A 234 -6.08 -15.85 2.37
C SER A 234 -4.69 -15.73 1.76
N ILE A 235 -3.99 -16.86 1.60
CA ILE A 235 -2.72 -16.93 0.85
C ILE A 235 -2.83 -16.29 -0.54
N ALA A 236 -3.94 -16.55 -1.25
CA ALA A 236 -4.19 -16.02 -2.59
C ALA A 236 -4.27 -14.48 -2.58
N GLU A 237 -4.92 -13.91 -1.58
CA GLU A 237 -5.04 -12.46 -1.42
C GLU A 237 -3.70 -11.83 -1.03
N SER A 238 -2.90 -12.47 -0.17
CA SER A 238 -1.53 -12.03 0.12
C SER A 238 -0.70 -11.94 -1.17
N MET A 239 -0.74 -12.97 -2.01
CA MET A 239 -0.05 -12.97 -3.30
C MET A 239 -0.57 -11.92 -4.26
N TYR A 240 -1.89 -11.75 -4.31
CA TYR A 240 -2.55 -10.73 -5.13
C TYR A 240 -2.04 -9.33 -4.79
N PHE A 241 -1.86 -9.05 -3.51
CA PHE A 241 -1.35 -7.77 -3.04
C PHE A 241 0.17 -7.71 -2.92
N GLY A 242 0.90 -8.75 -3.32
CA GLY A 242 2.37 -8.76 -3.28
C GLY A 242 2.99 -9.01 -1.90
N ASN A 243 2.20 -9.42 -0.90
CA ASN A 243 2.62 -9.83 0.44
C ASN A 243 3.15 -11.28 0.44
N TYR A 244 4.22 -11.53 -0.32
CA TYR A 244 4.73 -12.90 -0.52
C TYR A 244 5.37 -13.52 0.73
N ASP A 245 5.83 -12.70 1.67
CA ASP A 245 6.30 -13.10 2.99
C ASP A 245 5.14 -13.60 3.87
N VAL A 246 4.02 -12.87 3.90
CA VAL A 246 2.78 -13.30 4.57
C VAL A 246 2.24 -14.58 3.91
N ALA A 247 2.19 -14.63 2.58
CA ALA A 247 1.79 -15.82 1.84
C ALA A 247 2.66 -17.03 2.17
N SER A 248 3.98 -16.81 2.25
CA SER A 248 4.95 -17.83 2.65
C SER A 248 4.68 -18.34 4.06
N TYR A 249 4.45 -17.44 5.02
CA TYR A 249 4.17 -17.81 6.41
C TYR A 249 2.90 -18.65 6.52
N LEU A 250 1.83 -18.25 5.83
CA LEU A 250 0.56 -18.98 5.84
C LEU A 250 0.73 -20.39 5.23
N LEU A 251 1.50 -20.50 4.14
CA LEU A 251 1.80 -21.79 3.52
C LEU A 251 2.62 -22.71 4.42
N SER A 252 3.58 -22.18 5.18
CA SER A 252 4.37 -22.99 6.11
C SER A 252 3.64 -23.38 7.38
N HIS A 253 2.49 -22.75 7.68
CA HIS A 253 1.68 -22.99 8.88
C HIS A 253 0.28 -23.54 8.56
N SER A 254 0.17 -24.35 7.51
CA SER A 254 -1.01 -25.18 7.21
C SER A 254 -2.30 -24.43 6.82
N ALA A 255 -2.21 -23.21 6.29
CA ALA A 255 -3.40 -22.56 5.72
C ALA A 255 -3.94 -23.35 4.50
N ASN A 256 -5.27 -23.45 4.38
CA ASN A 256 -5.94 -24.29 3.39
C ASN A 256 -5.60 -23.86 1.96
N VAL A 257 -4.81 -24.68 1.26
CA VAL A 257 -4.25 -24.40 -0.06
C VAL A 257 -5.32 -24.43 -1.18
N ASN A 258 -6.51 -25.00 -0.93
CA ASN A 258 -7.49 -25.24 -1.98
C ASN A 258 -8.21 -23.98 -2.50
N LYS A 259 -8.07 -22.81 -1.84
CA LYS A 259 -8.58 -21.52 -2.35
C LYS A 259 -7.61 -20.81 -3.32
N ILE A 260 -6.44 -21.38 -3.61
CA ILE A 260 -5.26 -20.69 -4.20
C ILE A 260 -5.15 -20.82 -5.72
N TYR A 261 -5.82 -21.80 -6.32
CA TYR A 261 -5.42 -22.36 -7.62
C TYR A 261 -5.45 -21.37 -8.82
N ILE A 262 -6.32 -20.35 -8.81
CA ILE A 262 -6.55 -19.52 -10.02
C ILE A 262 -5.54 -18.38 -10.17
N LEU A 263 -5.12 -17.74 -9.08
CA LEU A 263 -4.17 -16.61 -9.17
C LEU A 263 -2.71 -17.08 -9.31
N PHE A 264 -2.39 -18.20 -8.67
CA PHE A 264 -1.07 -18.84 -8.72
C PHE A 264 -0.68 -19.20 -10.16
N LEU A 265 -1.62 -19.75 -10.93
CA LEU A 265 -1.44 -20.06 -12.36
C LEU A 265 -1.20 -18.78 -13.20
N PHE A 266 -1.83 -17.66 -12.85
CA PHE A 266 -1.75 -16.43 -13.66
C PHE A 266 -0.42 -15.67 -13.48
N ILE A 267 0.19 -15.73 -12.29
CA ILE A 267 1.43 -15.02 -11.97
C ILE A 267 2.68 -15.89 -12.24
N LEU A 268 2.58 -17.21 -12.01
CA LEU A 268 3.73 -18.13 -12.08
C LEU A 268 3.76 -19.03 -13.33
N CYS A 269 2.63 -19.31 -13.99
CA CYS A 269 2.57 -20.33 -15.04
C CYS A 269 2.50 -19.82 -16.49
N VAL A 270 2.69 -18.52 -16.76
CA VAL A 270 2.98 -18.03 -18.14
C VAL A 270 4.47 -18.19 -18.47
N VAL A 271 5.06 -19.29 -18.01
CA VAL A 271 6.36 -19.80 -18.45
C VAL A 271 6.10 -21.20 -19.01
N PHE A 272 5.56 -21.26 -20.22
CA PHE A 272 5.70 -22.34 -21.18
C PHE A 272 5.54 -21.78 -22.59
#